data_AF-A0A7I7LFG4-F1
#
_entry.id   AF-A0A7I7LFG4-F1
#
_cell.length_a   1.000
_cell.length_b   1.000
_cell.length_c   1.000
_cell.angle_alpha   90.00
_cell.angle_beta   90.00
_cell.angle_gamma   90.00
#
_symmetry.space_group_name_H-M   'P 1'
#
loop_
_entity.id
_entity.type
_entity.pdbx_description
1 polymer ?
#
loop_
_entity_poly.entity_id
_entity_poly.type
_entity_poly.pdbx_seq_one_letter_code
_entity_poly.pdbx_strand_id
1 'polypeptide(L)'
;MITEAALRKIAADYTREPGVRQFERLLAKVLRKVTTKLAADPGPATIDEPDLVGYLGRPRFTPEAAERTAVPGVATGLAVTGLGGDVLYIEAGAAGPPRPGEGSLQLTGQLGDVMKESAQIALSYVRSHAGQFGVDPTTLDRSIHVHVPAGAVPKDGPSAGVTMVTALV
;
A
#
# COMPACT_ATOMS: atom_id res chain seq x y z
N MET A 1 -0.94 -17.81 28.44
CA MET A 1 -1.37 -18.16 27.07
C MET A 1 -1.44 -16.88 26.24
N ILE A 2 -0.92 -16.90 25.02
CA ILE A 2 -1.11 -15.79 24.07
C ILE A 2 -2.22 -16.24 23.12
N THR A 3 -3.24 -15.41 22.89
CA THR A 3 -4.35 -15.75 22.00
C THR A 3 -3.89 -15.79 20.54
N GLU A 4 -4.58 -16.56 19.70
CA GLU A 4 -4.28 -16.58 18.26
C GLU A 4 -4.48 -15.19 17.62
N ALA A 5 -5.48 -14.45 18.08
CA ALA A 5 -5.73 -13.07 17.69
C ALA A 5 -4.51 -12.16 17.98
N ALA A 6 -3.97 -12.24 19.20
CA ALA A 6 -2.75 -11.52 19.55
C ALA A 6 -1.53 -11.94 18.70
N LEU A 7 -1.36 -13.23 18.40
CA LEU A 7 -0.28 -13.69 17.50
C LEU A 7 -0.43 -13.12 16.09
N ARG A 8 -1.64 -13.14 15.53
CA ARG A 8 -1.95 -12.56 14.22
C ARG A 8 -1.67 -11.06 14.21
N LYS A 9 -2.05 -10.35 15.27
CA LYS A 9 -1.80 -8.91 15.41
C LYS A 9 -0.32 -8.57 15.53
N ILE A 10 0.48 -9.39 16.23
CA ILE A 10 1.94 -9.23 16.28
C ILE A 10 2.54 -9.38 14.87
N ALA A 11 2.11 -10.39 14.12
CA ALA A 11 2.59 -10.61 12.76
C ALA A 11 2.23 -9.44 11.83
N ALA A 12 0.97 -9.00 11.83
CA ALA A 12 0.48 -7.96 10.94
C ALA A 12 1.01 -6.55 11.28
N ASP A 13 0.99 -6.17 12.56
CA ASP A 13 1.12 -4.77 12.96
C ASP A 13 2.52 -4.42 13.52
N TYR A 14 3.35 -5.43 13.83
CA TYR A 14 4.66 -5.24 14.47
C TYR A 14 5.82 -5.87 13.68
N THR A 15 5.55 -6.65 12.63
CA THR A 15 6.57 -7.26 11.77
C THR A 15 6.35 -6.93 10.30
N ARG A 16 7.43 -6.92 9.51
CA ARG A 16 7.38 -6.77 8.04
C ARG A 16 8.59 -7.47 7.44
N GLU A 17 8.51 -8.78 7.39
CA GLU A 17 9.56 -9.67 6.91
C GLU A 17 8.95 -10.93 6.28
N PRO A 18 9.65 -11.60 5.37
CA PRO A 18 9.21 -12.89 4.82
C PRO A 18 9.44 -14.06 5.79
N GLY A 19 10.30 -13.88 6.80
CA GLY A 19 10.62 -14.88 7.82
C GLY A 19 9.90 -14.62 9.16
N VAL A 20 10.46 -15.15 10.25
CA VAL A 20 9.89 -15.02 11.61
C VAL A 20 10.92 -14.50 12.64
N ARG A 21 12.04 -13.92 12.20
CA ARG A 21 13.14 -13.53 13.10
C ARG A 21 12.73 -12.38 14.02
N GLN A 22 12.06 -11.37 13.47
CA GLN A 22 11.50 -10.27 14.23
C GLN A 22 10.28 -10.71 15.04
N PHE A 23 9.45 -11.60 14.48
CA PHE A 23 8.32 -12.18 15.21
C PHE A 23 8.78 -12.89 16.50
N GLU A 24 9.81 -13.75 16.41
CA GLU A 24 10.41 -14.45 17.55
C GLU A 24 10.96 -13.47 18.60
N ARG A 25 11.65 -12.41 18.15
CA ARG A 25 12.16 -11.35 19.05
C ARG A 25 11.05 -10.64 19.81
N LEU A 26 9.92 -10.36 19.16
CA LEU A 26 8.77 -9.72 19.79
C LEU A 26 8.09 -10.66 20.78
N LEU A 27 7.90 -11.93 20.43
CA LEU A 27 7.38 -12.93 21.37
C LEU A 27 8.27 -13.06 22.61
N ALA A 28 9.59 -13.15 22.43
CA ALA A 28 10.52 -13.17 23.56
C ALA A 28 10.45 -11.90 24.42
N LYS A 29 10.13 -10.74 23.84
CA LYS A 29 9.91 -9.49 24.59
C LYS A 29 8.61 -9.54 25.40
N VAL A 30 7.51 -10.03 24.82
CA VAL A 30 6.23 -10.23 25.54
C VAL A 30 6.43 -11.20 26.70
N LEU A 31 7.02 -12.37 26.44
CA LEU A 31 7.24 -13.40 27.45
C LEU A 31 8.09 -12.88 28.61
N ARG A 32 9.20 -12.18 28.34
CA ARG A 32 10.02 -11.57 29.40
C ARG A 32 9.23 -10.62 30.30
N LYS A 33 8.40 -9.75 29.72
CA LYS A 33 7.55 -8.83 30.50
C LYS A 33 6.48 -9.56 31.32
N VAL A 34 5.88 -10.61 30.76
CA VAL A 34 4.90 -11.44 31.47
C VAL A 34 5.56 -12.14 32.65
N THR A 35 6.75 -12.73 32.46
CA THR A 35 7.51 -13.37 33.54
C THR A 35 7.81 -12.39 34.67
N THR A 36 8.23 -11.16 34.36
CA THR A 36 8.46 -10.12 35.39
C THR A 36 7.18 -9.79 36.16
N LYS A 37 6.03 -9.71 35.49
CA LYS A 37 4.73 -9.46 36.13
C LYS A 37 4.32 -10.63 37.04
N LEU A 38 4.47 -11.86 36.58
CA LEU A 38 4.12 -13.08 37.32
C LEU A 38 5.02 -13.33 38.53
N ALA A 39 6.26 -12.81 38.52
CA ALA A 39 7.13 -12.86 39.69
C ALA A 39 6.59 -12.00 40.86
N ALA A 40 5.86 -10.93 40.56
CA ALA A 40 5.23 -10.07 41.56
C ALA A 40 3.80 -10.52 41.91
N ASP A 41 3.04 -11.01 40.94
CA ASP A 41 1.65 -11.44 41.09
C ASP A 41 1.43 -12.80 40.38
N PRO A 42 1.63 -13.93 41.09
CA PRO A 42 1.53 -15.25 40.50
C PRO A 42 0.10 -15.64 40.14
N GLY A 43 -0.11 -16.09 38.89
CA GLY A 43 -1.41 -16.56 38.43
C GLY A 43 -1.41 -16.91 36.93
N PRO A 44 -2.55 -17.41 36.41
CA PRO A 44 -2.70 -17.61 34.97
C PRO A 44 -2.69 -16.26 34.23
N ALA A 45 -1.79 -16.09 33.26
CA ALA A 45 -1.76 -14.93 32.39
C ALA A 45 -2.30 -15.27 31.00
N THR A 46 -3.29 -14.52 30.53
CA THR A 46 -3.75 -14.52 29.13
C THR A 46 -3.41 -13.18 28.51
N ILE A 47 -2.78 -13.19 27.34
CA ILE A 47 -2.41 -12.00 26.58
C ILE A 47 -3.25 -11.97 25.31
N ASP A 48 -4.08 -10.94 25.18
CA ASP A 48 -4.92 -10.71 24.01
C ASP A 48 -4.55 -9.41 23.28
N GLU A 49 -5.21 -9.10 22.17
CA GLU A 49 -4.88 -7.94 21.32
C GLU A 49 -4.75 -6.60 22.06
N PRO A 50 -5.65 -6.22 23.00
CA PRO A 50 -5.56 -4.93 23.70
C PRO A 50 -4.33 -4.82 24.59
N ASP A 51 -3.82 -5.94 25.10
CA ASP A 51 -2.68 -5.99 26.01
C ASP A 51 -1.36 -5.71 25.29
N LEU A 52 -1.30 -5.95 23.97
CA LEU A 52 -0.08 -5.85 23.18
C LEU A 52 0.57 -4.47 23.28
N VAL A 53 -0.20 -3.40 23.42
CA VAL A 53 0.36 -2.04 23.55
C VAL A 53 1.19 -1.90 24.82
N GLY A 54 0.74 -2.50 25.93
CA GLY A 54 1.50 -2.50 27.19
C GLY A 54 2.80 -3.29 27.11
N TYR A 55 2.83 -4.35 26.29
CA TYR A 55 3.99 -5.22 26.14
C TYR A 55 4.98 -4.75 25.07
N LEU A 56 4.48 -4.42 23.88
CA LEU A 56 5.29 -4.16 22.69
C LEU A 56 5.44 -2.67 22.38
N GLY A 57 4.53 -1.81 22.86
CA GLY A 57 4.40 -0.41 22.47
C GLY A 57 3.33 -0.23 21.39
N ARG A 58 3.23 0.97 20.80
CA ARG A 58 2.29 1.21 19.70
C ARG A 58 2.63 0.35 18.47
N PRO A 59 1.63 -0.09 17.68
CA PRO A 59 1.83 -0.68 16.36
C PRO A 59 2.83 0.09 15.51
N ARG A 60 3.67 -0.64 14.77
CA ARG A 60 4.66 -0.04 13.86
C ARG A 60 4.16 0.05 12.43
N PHE A 61 3.25 -0.84 12.07
CA PHE A 61 2.65 -0.94 10.76
C PHE A 61 1.14 -0.87 10.95
N THR A 62 0.49 0.01 10.21
CA THR A 62 -0.97 0.13 10.16
C THR A 62 -1.44 -0.21 8.75
N PRO A 63 -2.54 -0.97 8.60
CA PRO A 63 -3.09 -1.23 7.28
C PRO A 63 -3.66 0.05 6.67
N GLU A 64 -2.95 0.66 5.72
CA GLU A 64 -3.35 1.89 5.01
C GLU A 64 -4.38 1.64 3.88
N ALA A 65 -4.74 0.38 3.63
CA ALA A 65 -5.44 -0.01 2.40
C ALA A 65 -6.90 0.43 2.29
N ALA A 66 -7.62 0.47 3.40
CA ALA A 66 -9.03 0.84 3.38
C ALA A 66 -9.26 2.35 3.21
N GLU A 67 -8.33 3.19 3.69
CA GLU A 67 -8.50 4.65 3.66
C GLU A 67 -8.15 5.26 2.30
N ARG A 68 -7.23 4.65 1.54
CA ARG A 68 -6.74 5.23 0.28
C ARG A 68 -7.60 4.93 -0.95
N THR A 69 -8.39 3.86 -0.96
CA THR A 69 -9.25 3.48 -2.09
C THR A 69 -10.60 4.20 -2.12
N ALA A 70 -10.95 4.94 -1.07
CA ALA A 70 -12.16 5.76 -1.03
C ALA A 70 -12.04 7.06 -1.85
N VAL A 71 -10.83 7.41 -2.30
CA VAL A 71 -10.53 8.66 -3.01
C VAL A 71 -10.56 8.39 -4.53
N PRO A 72 -11.39 9.12 -5.30
CA PRO A 72 -11.35 9.06 -6.76
C PRO A 72 -9.95 9.35 -7.30
N GLY A 73 -9.53 8.59 -8.31
CA GLY A 73 -8.18 8.69 -8.86
C GLY A 73 -7.13 7.86 -8.11
N VAL A 74 -7.52 7.02 -7.13
CA VAL A 74 -6.59 6.13 -6.43
C VAL A 74 -6.97 4.68 -6.64
N ALA A 75 -6.04 3.87 -7.14
CA ALA A 75 -6.23 2.45 -7.35
C ALA A 75 -5.17 1.60 -6.64
N THR A 76 -5.59 0.46 -6.09
CA THR A 76 -4.70 -0.50 -5.43
C THR A 76 -3.98 -1.38 -6.45
N GLY A 77 -2.66 -1.36 -6.40
CA GLY A 77 -1.77 -2.26 -7.13
C GLY A 77 -1.05 -3.22 -6.19
N LEU A 78 -0.56 -4.32 -6.75
CA LEU A 78 0.30 -5.27 -6.04
C LEU A 78 1.70 -5.18 -6.62
N ALA A 79 2.70 -5.15 -5.74
CA ALA A 79 4.10 -5.19 -6.10
C ALA A 79 4.81 -6.35 -5.39
N VAL A 80 5.94 -6.75 -5.97
CA VAL A 80 6.87 -7.67 -5.33
C VAL A 80 8.09 -6.87 -4.93
N THR A 81 8.41 -6.90 -3.64
CA THR A 81 9.61 -6.29 -3.06
C THR A 81 10.54 -7.40 -2.56
N GLY A 82 11.79 -7.07 -2.24
CA GLY A 82 12.73 -8.02 -1.63
C GLY A 82 12.27 -8.57 -0.26
N LEU A 83 11.27 -7.93 0.37
CA LEU A 83 10.68 -8.36 1.64
C LEU A 83 9.37 -9.16 1.46
N GLY A 84 8.94 -9.40 0.21
CA GLY A 84 7.69 -10.07 -0.13
C GLY A 84 6.74 -9.17 -0.93
N GLY A 85 5.49 -9.59 -1.03
CA GLY A 85 4.44 -8.80 -1.67
C GLY A 85 4.17 -7.51 -0.89
N ASP A 86 3.94 -6.41 -1.61
CA ASP A 86 3.55 -5.13 -1.04
C ASP A 86 2.37 -4.53 -1.81
N VAL A 87 1.61 -3.68 -1.13
CA VAL A 87 0.49 -2.95 -1.71
C VAL A 87 0.99 -1.57 -2.13
N LEU A 88 0.70 -1.19 -3.39
CA LEU A 88 0.95 0.13 -3.92
C LEU A 88 -0.38 0.84 -4.15
N TYR A 89 -0.39 2.17 -4.02
CA TYR A 89 -1.55 3.00 -4.37
C TYR A 89 -1.14 3.88 -5.53
N ILE A 90 -1.67 3.61 -6.72
CA ILE A 90 -1.42 4.45 -7.89
C ILE A 90 -2.42 5.59 -7.84
N GLU A 91 -1.91 6.81 -7.87
CA GLU A 91 -2.70 8.03 -7.79
C GLU A 91 -2.66 8.73 -9.14
N ALA A 92 -3.81 9.14 -9.66
CA ALA A 92 -3.96 9.88 -10.90
C ALA A 92 -4.77 11.14 -10.65
N GLY A 93 -4.29 12.27 -11.19
CA GLY A 93 -4.96 13.56 -11.09
C GLY A 93 -4.89 14.33 -12.39
N ALA A 94 -5.98 15.01 -12.74
CA ALA A 94 -6.05 15.92 -13.87
C ALA A 94 -5.93 17.38 -13.39
N ALA A 95 -4.97 18.12 -13.93
CA ALA A 95 -4.68 19.50 -13.54
C ALA A 95 -4.64 20.46 -14.75
N GLY A 96 -4.93 21.74 -14.48
CA GLY A 96 -4.90 22.80 -15.48
C GLY A 96 -6.10 22.82 -16.44
N PRO A 97 -6.16 23.77 -17.39
CA PRO A 97 -7.19 23.79 -18.42
C PRO A 97 -6.95 22.67 -19.47
N PRO A 98 -8.01 22.13 -20.09
CA PRO A 98 -7.88 21.16 -21.17
C PRO A 98 -7.21 21.80 -22.38
N ARG A 99 -6.30 21.06 -23.01
CA ARG A 99 -5.67 21.44 -24.27
C ARG A 99 -5.92 20.33 -25.30
N PRO A 100 -6.84 20.54 -26.25
CA PRO A 100 -7.23 19.53 -27.22
C PRO A 100 -6.01 18.94 -27.94
N GLY A 101 -5.81 17.63 -27.84
CA GLY A 101 -4.70 16.94 -28.50
C GLY A 101 -3.31 17.15 -27.87
N GLU A 102 -3.19 17.92 -26.79
CA GLU A 102 -1.93 18.22 -26.10
C GLU A 102 -1.88 17.72 -24.65
N GLY A 103 -2.87 16.95 -24.19
CA GLY A 103 -2.91 16.44 -22.82
C GLY A 103 -1.62 15.69 -22.47
N SER A 104 -0.81 16.26 -21.58
CA SER A 104 0.51 15.75 -21.20
C SER A 104 0.39 14.74 -20.06
N LEU A 105 1.20 13.67 -20.10
CA LEU A 105 1.30 12.68 -19.04
C LEU A 105 2.59 12.91 -18.25
N GLN A 106 2.45 13.28 -16.98
CA GLN A 106 3.55 13.35 -16.03
C GLN A 106 3.57 12.08 -15.17
N LEU A 107 4.75 11.52 -14.96
CA LEU A 107 4.95 10.29 -14.20
C LEU A 107 5.97 10.52 -13.08
N THR A 108 5.61 10.23 -11.84
CA THR A 108 6.54 10.31 -10.70
C THR A 108 6.46 9.07 -9.83
N GLY A 109 7.51 8.81 -9.03
CA GLY A 109 7.56 7.62 -8.16
C GLY A 109 8.69 6.62 -8.41
N GLN A 110 9.77 7.05 -9.08
CA GLN A 110 10.91 6.20 -9.47
C GLN A 110 10.51 5.05 -10.39
N LEU A 111 9.78 5.38 -11.46
CA LEU A 111 9.35 4.41 -12.46
C LEU A 111 10.48 4.10 -13.45
N GLY A 112 10.68 2.82 -13.74
CA GLY A 112 11.48 2.34 -14.85
C GLY A 112 10.75 2.49 -16.19
N ASP A 113 11.42 2.15 -17.28
CA ASP A 113 10.93 2.47 -18.62
C ASP A 113 9.73 1.60 -19.03
N VAL A 114 9.68 0.34 -18.60
CA VAL A 114 8.53 -0.56 -18.88
C VAL A 114 7.28 -0.06 -18.17
N MET A 115 7.43 0.41 -16.92
CA MET A 115 6.30 0.96 -16.18
C MET A 115 5.83 2.32 -16.76
N LYS A 116 6.75 3.15 -17.28
CA LYS A 116 6.38 4.39 -18.00
C LYS A 116 5.62 4.10 -19.28
N GLU A 117 6.06 3.12 -20.06
CA GLU A 117 5.37 2.66 -21.27
C GLU A 117 3.96 2.15 -20.91
N SER A 118 3.84 1.37 -19.84
CA SER A 118 2.55 0.87 -19.36
C SER A 118 1.57 2.01 -19.02
N ALA A 119 2.06 3.11 -18.43
CA ALA A 119 1.23 4.28 -18.15
C ALA A 119 0.78 5.00 -19.43
N GLN A 120 1.63 5.08 -20.45
CA GLN A 120 1.26 5.66 -21.75
C GLN A 120 0.21 4.81 -22.47
N ILE A 121 0.36 3.48 -22.42
CA ILE A 121 -0.62 2.54 -22.99
C ILE A 121 -1.95 2.65 -22.24
N ALA A 122 -1.93 2.70 -20.91
CA ALA A 122 -3.14 2.86 -20.09
C ALA A 122 -3.91 4.13 -20.46
N LEU A 123 -3.23 5.29 -20.56
CA LEU A 123 -3.87 6.54 -20.98
C LEU A 123 -4.42 6.47 -22.41
N SER A 124 -3.68 5.85 -23.33
CA SER A 124 -4.12 5.68 -24.73
C SER A 124 -5.36 4.78 -24.82
N TYR A 125 -5.42 3.73 -24.00
CA TYR A 125 -6.57 2.84 -23.88
C TYR A 125 -7.80 3.58 -23.34
N VAL A 126 -7.65 4.34 -22.26
CA VAL A 126 -8.75 5.14 -21.67
C VAL A 126 -9.25 6.20 -22.66
N ARG A 127 -8.35 6.89 -23.37
CA ARG A 127 -8.74 7.87 -24.40
C ARG A 127 -9.54 7.25 -25.55
N SER A 128 -9.12 6.09 -26.04
CA SER A 128 -9.83 5.41 -27.14
C SER A 128 -11.18 4.81 -26.73
N HIS A 129 -11.40 4.60 -25.43
CA HIS A 129 -12.61 3.98 -24.88
C HIS A 129 -13.37 4.91 -23.93
N ALA A 130 -13.10 6.21 -23.94
CA ALA A 130 -13.64 7.18 -22.98
C ALA A 130 -15.18 7.14 -22.90
N GLY A 131 -15.84 7.02 -24.06
CA GLY A 131 -17.30 6.90 -24.12
C GLY A 131 -17.86 5.61 -23.48
N GLN A 132 -17.10 4.51 -23.47
CA GLN A 132 -17.50 3.26 -22.81
C GLN A 132 -17.37 3.36 -21.28
N PHE A 133 -16.40 4.15 -20.81
CA PHE A 133 -16.17 4.38 -19.38
C PHE A 133 -16.99 5.54 -18.81
N GLY A 134 -17.72 6.29 -19.64
CA GLY A 134 -18.45 7.49 -19.21
C GLY A 134 -17.53 8.65 -18.83
N VAL A 135 -16.28 8.64 -19.29
CA VAL A 135 -15.29 9.69 -19.04
C VAL A 135 -15.44 10.79 -20.10
N ASP A 136 -15.55 12.04 -19.66
CA ASP A 136 -15.52 13.20 -20.55
C ASP A 136 -14.14 13.29 -21.22
N PRO A 137 -14.05 13.18 -22.57
CA PRO A 137 -12.78 13.27 -23.29
C PRO A 137 -11.99 14.54 -22.99
N THR A 138 -12.67 15.65 -22.69
CA THR A 138 -12.01 16.92 -22.35
C THR A 138 -11.22 16.82 -21.05
N THR A 139 -11.58 15.91 -20.15
CA THR A 139 -10.81 15.65 -18.92
C THR A 139 -9.45 15.01 -19.23
N LEU A 140 -9.40 14.16 -20.26
CA LEU A 140 -8.19 13.46 -20.70
C LEU A 140 -7.27 14.35 -21.57
N ASP A 141 -7.78 15.48 -22.04
CA ASP A 141 -7.02 16.56 -22.70
C ASP A 141 -6.32 17.51 -21.70
N ARG A 142 -6.59 17.36 -20.39
CA ARG A 142 -5.88 18.09 -19.34
C ARG A 142 -4.50 17.48 -19.10
N SER A 143 -3.67 18.14 -18.30
CA SER A 143 -2.41 17.55 -17.86
C SER A 143 -2.73 16.47 -16.83
N ILE A 144 -2.39 15.22 -17.14
CA ILE A 144 -2.58 14.07 -16.26
C ILE A 144 -1.27 13.80 -15.53
N HIS A 145 -1.33 13.70 -14.21
CA HIS A 145 -0.21 13.27 -13.39
C HIS A 145 -0.53 11.94 -12.75
N VAL A 146 0.29 10.93 -13.03
CA VAL A 146 0.27 9.64 -12.33
C VAL A 146 1.45 9.56 -11.36
N HIS A 147 1.15 9.34 -10.10
CA HIS A 147 2.12 9.16 -9.03
C HIS A 147 2.05 7.73 -8.48
N VAL A 148 3.22 7.09 -8.35
CA VAL A 148 3.37 5.80 -7.66
C VAL A 148 4.24 6.01 -6.40
N PRO A 149 3.65 6.13 -5.20
CA PRO A 149 4.33 6.38 -3.94
C PRO A 149 5.42 5.33 -3.60
N ALA A 150 6.20 5.61 -2.54
CA ALA A 150 7.47 4.96 -2.17
C ALA A 150 8.67 5.44 -3.01
N GLY A 151 8.93 6.76 -2.94
CA GLY A 151 9.81 7.54 -3.83
C GLY A 151 11.32 7.22 -3.84
N ALA A 152 11.78 6.19 -3.13
CA ALA A 152 13.17 5.73 -3.18
C ALA A 152 13.33 4.29 -3.68
N VAL A 153 12.24 3.52 -3.82
CA VAL A 153 12.28 2.14 -4.31
C VAL A 153 11.97 2.17 -5.81
N PRO A 154 12.91 1.77 -6.69
CA PRO A 154 12.65 1.65 -8.13
C PRO A 154 11.50 0.67 -8.39
N LYS A 155 10.62 1.03 -9.32
CA LYS A 155 9.47 0.20 -9.72
C LYS A 155 9.49 0.05 -11.22
N ASP A 156 9.55 -1.19 -11.68
CA ASP A 156 9.54 -1.47 -13.10
C ASP A 156 8.77 -2.75 -13.41
N GLY A 157 8.25 -2.83 -14.63
CA GLY A 157 7.45 -3.95 -15.13
C GLY A 157 6.01 -3.58 -15.51
N PRO A 158 5.33 -4.44 -16.29
CA PRO A 158 4.06 -4.11 -16.92
C PRO A 158 2.82 -4.42 -16.07
N SER A 159 3.00 -5.05 -14.90
CA SER A 159 1.91 -5.62 -14.09
C SER A 159 0.90 -4.59 -13.58
N ALA A 160 1.27 -3.32 -13.51
CA ALA A 160 0.43 -2.24 -13.00
C ALA A 160 -0.52 -1.62 -14.05
N GLY A 161 -0.50 -2.09 -15.31
CA GLY A 161 -1.28 -1.47 -16.39
C GLY A 161 -2.77 -1.35 -16.10
N VAL A 162 -3.41 -2.42 -15.60
CA VAL A 162 -4.84 -2.39 -15.24
C VAL A 162 -5.09 -1.45 -14.05
N THR A 163 -4.20 -1.40 -13.07
CA THR A 163 -4.31 -0.49 -11.93
C THR A 163 -4.23 0.97 -12.38
N MET A 164 -3.37 1.28 -13.36
CA MET A 164 -3.28 2.62 -13.94
C MET A 164 -4.56 2.99 -14.72
N VAL A 165 -5.14 2.06 -15.49
CA VAL A 165 -6.44 2.27 -16.15
C VAL A 165 -7.51 2.58 -15.12
N THR A 166 -7.59 1.80 -14.03
CA THR A 166 -8.57 2.00 -12.96
C THR A 166 -8.39 3.34 -12.25
N ALA A 167 -7.16 3.82 -12.07
CA ALA A 167 -6.94 5.14 -11.46
C ALA A 167 -7.33 6.30 -12.41
N LEU A 168 -7.27 6.08 -13.72
CA LEU A 168 -7.55 7.11 -14.74
C LEU A 168 -9.05 7.27 -15.06
N VAL A 169 -9.87 6.27 -14.73
CA VAL A 169 -11.32 6.22 -14.96
C VAL A 169 -12.06 6.60 -13.69
#